data_AF-A0A3B6KGL7-F1
#
_entry.id   AF-A0A3B6KGL7-F1
#
_cell.length_a   1.000
_cell.length_b   1.000
_cell.length_c   1.000
_cell.angle_alpha   90.00
_cell.angle_beta   90.00
_cell.angle_gamma   90.00
#
_symmetry.space_group_name_H-M   'P 1'
#
loop_
_entity.id
_entity.type
_entity.pdbx_description
1 polymer ?
#
loop_
_entity_poly.entity_id
_entity_poly.type
_entity_poly.pdbx_seq_one_letter_code
_entity_poly.pdbx_strand_id
1 'polypeptide(L)'
;MLTGRPAEEMPGSTGDLLPELSQLHERVRQVMQSIAQALWPSVSMPEGLGELVEKLKGARRRFRLWKMSACCQGAREAWAMVKTRYTKADPNHMAEVGPVGPDGKEIPVSLVYGQVELAAKYSQQDCKLDSLLDGIEEEYN
;
A
#
# COMPACT_ATOMS: atom_id res chain seq x y z
N MET A 1 -42.02 37.64 -52.02
CA MET A 1 -41.96 37.56 -50.55
C MET A 1 -41.90 36.09 -50.12
N LEU A 2 -40.70 35.51 -50.07
CA LEU A 2 -40.42 34.25 -49.38
C LEU A 2 -38.98 34.37 -48.85
N THR A 3 -38.87 34.69 -47.57
CA THR A 3 -37.63 34.83 -46.81
C THR A 3 -37.10 33.44 -46.43
N GLY A 4 -35.97 33.04 -47.01
CA GLY A 4 -35.21 31.89 -46.56
C GLY A 4 -34.31 32.28 -45.39
N ARG A 5 -34.59 31.77 -44.19
CA ARG A 5 -33.69 31.80 -43.02
C ARG A 5 -32.38 31.07 -43.37
N PRO A 6 -31.20 31.55 -42.91
CA PRO A 6 -30.02 30.69 -42.87
C PRO A 6 -30.24 29.59 -41.83
N ALA A 7 -29.81 28.38 -42.16
CA ALA A 7 -29.78 27.27 -41.22
C ALA A 7 -28.99 27.69 -39.97
N GLU A 8 -29.62 27.48 -38.82
CA GLU A 8 -29.02 27.62 -37.50
C GLU A 8 -27.82 26.66 -37.43
N GLU A 9 -26.61 27.20 -37.47
CA GLU A 9 -25.41 26.43 -37.16
C GLU A 9 -25.54 25.97 -35.72
N MET A 10 -25.80 24.67 -35.54
CA MET A 10 -25.73 24.02 -34.24
C MET A 10 -24.35 24.30 -33.64
N PRO A 11 -24.25 24.79 -32.39
CA PRO A 11 -22.95 24.95 -31.76
C PRO A 11 -22.39 23.55 -31.53
N GLY A 12 -21.44 23.16 -32.38
CA GLY A 12 -20.63 21.96 -32.22
C GLY A 12 -19.76 22.08 -30.98
N SER A 13 -20.36 21.94 -29.80
CA SER A 13 -19.63 21.68 -28.56
C SER A 13 -19.27 20.19 -28.53
N THR A 14 -18.47 19.77 -29.49
CA THR A 14 -17.63 18.57 -29.34
C THR A 14 -16.25 19.15 -29.12
N GLY A 15 -15.94 19.50 -27.87
CA GLY A 15 -14.56 19.80 -27.48
C GLY A 15 -13.67 18.65 -27.96
N ASP A 16 -12.47 18.96 -28.42
CA ASP A 16 -11.55 17.98 -29.00
C ASP A 16 -11.24 16.86 -27.97
N LEU A 17 -11.98 15.75 -28.07
CA LEU A 17 -11.92 14.59 -27.15
C LEU A 17 -10.55 13.90 -27.18
N LEU A 18 -9.79 14.08 -28.27
CA LEU A 18 -8.48 13.45 -28.48
C LEU A 18 -7.40 13.98 -27.51
N PRO A 19 -7.18 15.30 -27.38
CA PRO A 19 -6.34 15.88 -26.32
C PRO A 19 -6.67 15.40 -24.91
N GLU A 20 -7.95 15.36 -24.54
CA GLU A 20 -8.37 14.93 -23.21
C GLU A 20 -8.04 13.45 -22.97
N LEU A 21 -8.32 12.60 -23.95
CA LEU A 21 -7.98 11.17 -23.87
C LEU A 21 -6.46 10.93 -23.81
N SER A 22 -5.67 11.71 -24.54
CA SER A 22 -4.21 11.64 -24.51
C SER A 22 -3.66 12.03 -23.14
N GLN A 23 -4.21 13.07 -22.51
CA GLN A 23 -3.80 13.50 -21.18
C GLN A 23 -4.17 12.45 -20.12
N LEU A 24 -5.36 11.85 -20.22
CA LEU A 24 -5.78 10.78 -19.32
C LEU A 24 -4.88 9.55 -19.46
N HIS A 25 -4.58 9.14 -20.69
CA HIS A 25 -3.70 8.01 -20.98
C HIS A 25 -2.31 8.20 -20.34
N GLU A 26 -1.74 9.40 -20.45
CA GLU A 26 -0.45 9.73 -19.87
C GLU A 26 -0.46 9.71 -18.33
N ARG A 27 -1.51 10.26 -17.70
CA ARG A 27 -1.68 10.19 -16.23
C ARG A 27 -1.80 8.75 -15.74
N VAL A 28 -2.63 7.94 -16.38
CA VAL A 28 -2.81 6.52 -16.03
C VAL A 28 -1.48 5.78 -16.15
N ARG A 29 -0.71 6.02 -17.21
CA ARG A 29 0.61 5.45 -17.43
C ARG A 29 1.56 5.80 -16.28
N GLN A 30 1.66 7.07 -15.90
CA GLN A 30 2.52 7.53 -14.81
C GLN A 30 2.17 6.86 -13.47
N VAL A 31 0.89 6.80 -13.14
CA VAL A 31 0.41 6.19 -11.88
C VAL A 31 0.72 4.70 -11.85
N MET A 32 0.47 3.99 -12.95
CA MET A 32 0.82 2.57 -13.06
C MET A 32 2.33 2.35 -12.97
N GLN A 33 3.15 3.26 -13.49
CA GLN A 33 4.60 3.24 -13.31
C GLN A 33 4.99 3.40 -11.85
N SER A 34 4.41 4.37 -11.12
CA SER A 34 4.69 4.56 -9.70
C SER A 34 4.35 3.30 -8.87
N ILE A 35 3.17 2.71 -9.11
CA ILE A 35 2.75 1.47 -8.43
C ILE A 35 3.70 0.32 -8.76
N ALA A 36 4.05 0.15 -10.04
CA ALA A 36 4.94 -0.92 -10.46
C ALA A 36 6.39 -0.72 -9.97
N GLN A 37 6.86 0.52 -9.82
CA GLN A 37 8.18 0.79 -9.24
C GLN A 37 8.23 0.44 -7.76
N ALA A 38 7.17 0.77 -7.01
CA ALA A 38 7.05 0.41 -5.59
C ALA A 38 7.02 -1.11 -5.37
N LEU A 39 6.27 -1.83 -6.20
CA LEU A 39 6.15 -3.28 -6.11
C LEU A 39 7.35 -4.04 -6.69
N TRP A 40 8.11 -3.45 -7.62
CA TRP A 40 9.27 -4.04 -8.29
C TRP A 40 10.48 -3.08 -8.37
N PRO A 41 11.11 -2.70 -7.24
CA PRO A 41 12.13 -1.65 -7.21
C PRO A 41 13.42 -1.96 -7.99
N SER A 42 13.69 -3.23 -8.29
CA SER A 42 14.92 -3.68 -8.96
C SER A 42 14.74 -4.00 -10.45
N VAL A 43 13.59 -3.67 -11.05
CA VAL A 43 13.27 -4.02 -12.45
C VAL A 43 13.10 -2.74 -13.26
N SER A 44 13.61 -2.73 -14.49
CA SER A 44 13.36 -1.64 -15.44
C SER A 44 11.86 -1.43 -15.65
N MET A 45 11.46 -0.17 -15.70
CA MET A 45 10.05 0.20 -15.84
C MET A 45 9.60 0.11 -17.29
N PRO A 46 8.46 -0.55 -17.57
CA PRO A 46 7.88 -0.54 -18.91
C PRO A 46 7.42 0.87 -19.30
N GLU A 47 7.63 1.25 -20.57
CA GLU A 47 7.17 2.53 -21.10
C GLU A 47 5.71 2.44 -21.58
N GLY A 48 5.29 1.28 -22.10
CA GLY A 48 3.95 1.09 -22.66
C GLY A 48 2.88 0.76 -21.61
N LEU A 49 1.67 1.29 -21.80
CA LEU A 49 0.51 1.00 -20.94
C LEU A 49 0.15 -0.49 -20.93
N GLY A 50 0.19 -1.16 -22.09
CA GLY A 50 -0.09 -2.59 -22.17
C GLY A 50 0.89 -3.45 -21.36
N GLU A 51 2.18 -3.11 -21.39
CA GLU A 51 3.20 -3.80 -20.60
C GLU A 51 3.02 -3.55 -19.09
N LEU A 52 2.59 -2.35 -18.70
CA LEU A 52 2.22 -2.03 -17.32
C LEU A 52 1.01 -2.86 -16.86
N VAL A 53 -0.03 -3.01 -17.69
CA VAL A 53 -1.18 -3.87 -17.39
C VAL A 53 -0.73 -5.31 -17.15
N GLU A 54 0.09 -5.88 -18.06
CA GLU A 54 0.59 -7.24 -17.91
C GLU A 54 1.41 -7.42 -16.63
N LYS A 55 2.27 -6.46 -16.28
CA LYS A 55 3.04 -6.48 -15.04
C LYS A 55 2.14 -6.44 -13.80
N LEU A 56 1.11 -5.60 -13.82
CA LEU A 56 0.18 -5.43 -12.70
C LEU A 56 -0.77 -6.61 -12.48
N LYS A 57 -0.96 -7.52 -13.45
CA LYS A 57 -1.66 -8.80 -13.21
C LYS A 57 -1.02 -9.59 -12.07
N GLY A 58 0.30 -9.46 -11.88
CA GLY A 58 1.06 -10.09 -10.78
C GLY A 58 1.07 -9.32 -9.46
N ALA A 59 0.49 -8.11 -9.40
CA ALA A 59 0.60 -7.20 -8.26
C ALA A 59 0.06 -7.80 -6.97
N ARG A 60 -1.08 -8.53 -7.03
CA ARG A 60 -1.70 -9.15 -5.85
C ARG A 60 -0.74 -10.06 -5.09
N ARG A 61 0.09 -10.84 -5.79
CA ARG A 61 1.09 -11.72 -5.15
C ARG A 61 2.20 -10.89 -4.49
N ARG A 62 2.67 -9.84 -5.15
CA ARG A 62 3.67 -8.91 -4.59
C ARG A 62 3.15 -8.21 -3.34
N PHE A 63 1.92 -7.70 -3.36
CA PHE A 63 1.28 -7.10 -2.18
C PHE A 63 1.20 -8.08 -1.00
N ARG A 64 0.84 -9.35 -1.24
CA ARG A 64 0.81 -10.37 -0.18
C ARG A 64 2.20 -10.63 0.40
N LEU A 65 3.20 -10.85 -0.45
CA LEU A 65 4.58 -11.07 -0.01
C LEU A 65 5.11 -9.87 0.78
N TRP A 66 4.79 -8.66 0.32
CA TRP A 66 5.16 -7.43 0.98
C TRP A 66 4.48 -7.29 2.36
N LYS A 67 3.15 -7.49 2.46
CA LYS A 67 2.43 -7.47 3.74
C LYS A 67 3.03 -8.45 4.76
N MET A 68 3.39 -9.66 4.31
CA MET A 68 4.08 -10.63 5.16
C MET A 68 5.46 -10.15 5.59
N SER A 69 6.23 -9.53 4.69
CA SER A 69 7.56 -9.00 5.01
C SER A 69 7.51 -7.86 6.04
N ALA A 70 6.56 -6.93 5.91
CA ALA A 70 6.34 -5.83 6.85
C ALA A 70 5.92 -6.36 8.23
N CYS A 71 4.98 -7.32 8.27
CA CYS A 71 4.57 -7.99 9.50
C CYS A 71 5.74 -8.70 10.20
N CYS A 72 6.55 -9.45 9.45
CA CYS A 72 7.74 -10.10 9.99
C CYS A 72 8.77 -9.11 10.53
N GLN A 73 8.92 -7.94 9.88
CA GLN A 73 9.87 -6.93 10.32
C GLN A 73 9.42 -6.26 11.63
N GLY A 74 8.16 -5.81 11.71
CA GLY A 74 7.59 -5.27 12.94
C GLY A 74 7.62 -6.29 14.09
N ALA A 75 7.36 -7.57 13.79
CA ALA A 75 7.51 -8.65 14.78
C ALA A 75 8.96 -8.78 15.27
N ARG A 76 9.96 -8.72 14.39
CA ARG A 76 11.38 -8.78 14.80
C ARG A 76 11.76 -7.63 15.72
N GLU A 77 11.32 -6.41 15.42
CA GLU A 77 11.60 -5.23 16.24
C GLU A 77 10.94 -5.32 17.61
N ALA A 78 9.67 -5.73 17.66
CA ALA A 78 8.97 -5.99 18.91
C ALA A 78 9.69 -7.07 19.75
N TRP A 79 10.11 -8.17 19.12
CA TRP A 79 10.85 -9.25 19.79
C TRP A 79 12.22 -8.80 20.29
N ALA A 80 12.93 -7.95 19.54
CA ALA A 80 14.18 -7.36 19.98
C ALA A 80 13.96 -6.54 21.27
N MET A 81 12.94 -5.69 21.31
CA MET A 81 12.59 -4.93 22.51
C MET A 81 12.25 -5.84 23.70
N VAL A 82 11.43 -6.87 23.50
CA VAL A 82 11.08 -7.84 24.56
C VAL A 82 12.34 -8.55 25.09
N LYS A 83 13.24 -8.99 24.21
CA LYS A 83 14.48 -9.69 24.62
C LYS A 83 15.45 -8.81 25.39
N THR A 84 15.42 -7.48 25.24
CA THR A 84 16.23 -6.60 26.10
C THR A 84 15.80 -6.64 27.57
N ARG A 85 14.51 -6.88 27.85
CA ARG A 85 13.96 -6.95 29.21
C ARG A 85 13.88 -8.38 29.74
N TYR A 86 13.64 -9.36 28.86
CA TYR A 86 13.47 -10.76 29.19
C TYR A 86 14.58 -11.61 28.54
N THR A 87 15.83 -11.33 28.91
CA THR A 87 17.00 -11.95 28.25
C THR A 87 17.00 -13.47 28.33
N LYS A 88 16.48 -14.04 29.43
CA LYS A 88 16.41 -15.48 29.67
C LYS A 88 15.17 -16.18 29.09
N ALA A 89 14.19 -15.44 28.60
CA ALA A 89 12.97 -16.05 28.08
C ALA A 89 13.22 -16.70 26.70
N ASP A 90 12.65 -17.89 26.50
CA ASP A 90 12.68 -18.61 25.22
C ASP A 90 11.64 -18.01 24.25
N PRO A 91 12.08 -17.45 23.10
CA PRO A 91 11.17 -16.85 22.12
C PRO A 91 10.15 -17.85 21.56
N ASN A 92 10.51 -19.13 21.40
CA ASN A 92 9.61 -20.13 20.82
C ASN A 92 8.48 -20.44 21.80
N HIS A 93 8.83 -20.75 23.06
CA HIS A 93 7.83 -20.95 24.11
C HIS A 93 6.92 -19.72 24.30
N MET A 94 7.49 -18.52 24.33
CA MET A 94 6.69 -17.29 24.47
C MET A 94 5.77 -17.03 23.26
N ALA A 95 6.17 -17.42 22.05
CA ALA A 95 5.33 -17.27 20.86
C ALA A 95 4.17 -18.27 20.83
N GLU A 96 4.37 -19.48 21.36
CA GLU A 96 3.38 -20.56 21.33
C GLU A 96 2.43 -20.55 22.53
N VAL A 97 2.95 -20.24 23.72
CA VAL A 97 2.25 -20.36 25.01
C VAL A 97 1.98 -19.00 25.65
N GLY A 98 2.80 -17.99 25.35
CA GLY A 98 2.68 -16.65 25.90
C GLY A 98 3.64 -16.37 27.06
N PRO A 99 3.61 -15.15 27.62
CA PRO A 99 4.47 -14.77 28.73
C PRO A 99 4.04 -15.48 30.02
N VAL A 100 5.03 -15.96 30.78
CA VAL A 100 4.84 -16.58 32.09
C VAL A 100 5.27 -15.61 33.18
N GLY A 101 4.41 -15.42 34.18
CA GLY A 101 4.67 -14.57 35.32
C GLY A 101 5.75 -15.14 36.26
N PRO A 102 6.24 -14.34 37.22
CA PRO A 102 7.23 -14.79 38.20
C PRO A 102 6.77 -15.98 39.05
N ASP A 103 5.46 -16.18 39.17
CA ASP A 103 4.81 -17.29 39.87
C ASP A 103 4.64 -18.55 39.00
N GLY A 104 5.14 -18.53 37.77
CA GLY A 104 5.04 -19.64 36.84
C GLY A 104 3.69 -19.76 36.13
N LYS A 105 2.78 -18.80 36.29
CA LYS A 105 1.46 -18.82 35.65
C LYS A 105 1.46 -18.04 34.34
N GLU A 106 0.70 -18.52 33.37
CA GLU A 106 0.48 -17.81 32.11
C GLU A 106 -0.22 -16.47 32.35
N ILE A 107 0.29 -15.42 31.71
CA ILE A 107 -0.34 -14.11 31.69
C ILE A 107 -1.23 -14.06 30.45
N PRO A 108 -2.56 -13.83 30.60
CA PRO A 108 -3.46 -13.74 29.46
C PRO A 108 -3.01 -12.65 28.48
N VAL A 109 -2.74 -13.05 27.23
CA VAL A 109 -2.24 -12.14 26.20
C VAL A 109 -3.26 -11.03 25.86
N SER A 110 -4.55 -11.29 26.09
CA SER A 110 -5.63 -10.30 25.98
C SER A 110 -5.45 -9.08 26.88
N LEU A 111 -4.78 -9.22 28.04
CA LEU A 111 -4.52 -8.10 28.96
C LEU A 111 -3.46 -7.14 28.43
N VAL A 112 -2.60 -7.61 27.52
CA VAL A 112 -1.49 -6.83 26.95
C VAL A 112 -1.78 -6.32 25.54
N TYR A 113 -2.68 -6.96 24.77
CA TYR A 113 -2.98 -6.56 23.39
C TYR A 113 -3.40 -5.09 23.23
N GLY A 114 -4.28 -4.59 24.10
CA GLY A 114 -4.71 -3.19 24.04
C GLY A 114 -3.59 -2.18 24.30
N GLN A 115 -2.57 -2.57 25.08
CA GLN A 115 -1.43 -1.71 25.38
C GLN A 115 -0.38 -1.70 24.26
N VAL A 116 -0.30 -2.79 23.48
CA VAL A 116 0.66 -2.91 22.37
C VAL A 116 0.09 -2.46 21.04
N GLU A 117 -1.22 -2.27 20.91
CA GLU A 117 -1.86 -1.84 19.66
C GLU A 117 -1.29 -0.49 19.16
N LEU A 118 -1.12 0.48 20.07
CA LEU A 118 -0.57 1.78 19.71
C LEU A 118 0.90 1.70 19.28
N ALA A 119 1.70 0.91 19.99
CA ALA A 119 3.11 0.69 19.64
C ALA A 119 3.27 -0.08 18.31
N ALA A 120 2.36 -1.02 18.03
CA ALA A 120 2.30 -1.73 16.76
C ALA A 120 2.00 -0.77 15.59
N LYS A 121 1.12 0.22 15.78
CA LYS A 121 0.86 1.27 14.78
C LYS A 121 2.09 2.13 14.50
N TYR A 122 2.87 2.50 15.53
CA TYR A 122 4.13 3.22 15.30
C TYR A 122 5.17 2.36 14.57
N SER A 123 5.29 1.08 14.91
CA SER A 123 6.20 0.15 14.21
C SER A 123 5.75 -0.12 12.76
N GLN A 124 4.46 0.03 12.47
CA GLN A 124 3.94 -0.01 11.10
C GLN A 124 4.34 1.23 10.29
N GLN A 125 4.45 2.41 10.90
CA GLN A 125 4.93 3.61 10.20
C GLN A 125 6.38 3.48 9.71
N ASP A 126 7.22 2.71 10.41
CA ASP A 126 8.58 2.38 9.97
C ASP A 126 8.60 1.45 8.73
N CYS A 127 7.48 0.80 8.43
CA CYS A 127 7.29 0.10 7.16
C CYS A 127 6.95 1.12 6.06
N LYS A 128 7.99 1.63 5.40
CA LYS A 128 8.07 2.59 4.26
C LYS A 128 7.01 2.56 3.15
N LEU A 129 6.08 1.62 3.14
CA LEU A 129 5.17 1.38 2.03
C LEU A 129 3.68 1.35 2.45
N ASP A 130 3.38 1.44 3.76
CA ASP A 130 2.05 1.91 4.20
C ASP A 130 1.86 3.40 3.81
N SER A 131 2.94 4.19 3.83
CA SER A 131 2.97 5.56 3.30
C SER A 131 2.79 5.66 1.78
N LEU A 132 2.88 4.55 1.03
CA LEU A 132 2.59 4.54 -0.41
C LEU A 132 1.08 4.65 -0.65
N LEU A 133 0.27 4.00 0.18
CA LEU A 133 -1.19 4.08 0.09
C LEU A 133 -1.67 5.45 0.58
N ASP A 134 -1.11 5.95 1.68
CA ASP A 134 -1.41 7.29 2.19
C ASP A 134 -1.04 8.39 1.17
N GLY A 135 0.12 8.27 0.51
CA GLY A 135 0.52 9.22 -0.54
C GLY A 135 -0.34 9.16 -1.82
N ILE A 136 -0.87 7.99 -2.18
CA ILE A 136 -1.84 7.86 -3.27
C ILE A 136 -3.19 8.48 -2.87
N GLU A 137 -3.61 8.39 -1.61
CA GLU A 137 -4.83 9.05 -1.15
C GLU A 137 -4.66 10.59 -1.06
N GLU A 138 -3.45 11.08 -0.77
CA GLU A 138 -3.11 12.51 -0.75
C GLU A 138 -2.95 13.12 -2.16
N GLU A 139 -2.44 12.38 -3.15
CA GLU A 139 -2.29 12.87 -4.54
C GLU A 139 -3.63 13.03 -5.29
N TYR A 140 -4.71 12.43 -4.76
CA TYR A 140 -6.02 12.37 -5.40
C TYR A 140 -7.15 13.09 -4.63
N ASN A 141 -6.82 13.78 -3.54
CA ASN A 141 -7.70 14.74 -2.84
C ASN A 141 -7.26 16.18 -3.11
#